data_AF-A0A3Q9G8S3-F1
#
_entry.id   AF-A0A3Q9G8S3-F1
#
_cell.length_a   1.000
_cell.length_b   1.000
_cell.length_c   1.000
_cell.angle_alpha   90.00
_cell.angle_beta   90.00
_cell.angle_gamma   90.00
#
_symmetry.space_group_name_H-M   'P 1'
#
loop_
_entity.id
_entity.type
_entity.pdbx_description
1 polymer ?
#
loop_
_entity_poly.entity_id
_entity_poly.type
_entity_poly.pdbx_seq_one_letter_code
_entity_poly.pdbx_strand_id
1 'polypeptide(L)'
;MFSKSVKLIMLVLFTTVITACASNDQIKSGKVISANETNASVYVSADSSVVQGEVITVRRLLPTNTVLEGEPLYSYQDIGKAVIESKGKARYLNIKIDELDIKQGDIIELTE
;
A
#
# COMPACT_ATOMS: atom_id res chain seq x y z
N MET A 1 -58.19 -10.01 13.45
CA MET A 1 -57.99 -10.45 12.05
C MET A 1 -57.24 -9.35 11.32
N PHE A 2 -55.96 -9.54 11.06
CA PHE A 2 -55.14 -8.58 10.29
C PHE A 2 -55.50 -8.69 8.80
N SER A 3 -55.83 -7.56 8.19
CA SER A 3 -56.17 -7.47 6.76
C SER A 3 -54.96 -7.85 5.91
N LYS A 4 -55.22 -8.58 4.81
CA LYS A 4 -54.20 -9.24 3.96
C LYS A 4 -53.16 -8.27 3.38
N SER A 5 -53.43 -6.97 3.38
CA SER A 5 -52.55 -5.93 2.82
C SER A 5 -51.43 -5.47 3.77
N VAL A 6 -51.52 -5.77 5.08
CA VAL A 6 -50.51 -5.34 6.07
C VAL A 6 -49.25 -6.22 6.06
N LYS A 7 -49.34 -7.44 5.51
CA LYS A 7 -48.19 -8.36 5.45
C LYS A 7 -47.13 -7.98 4.40
N LEU A 8 -47.48 -7.15 3.41
CA LEU A 8 -46.56 -6.83 2.30
C LEU A 8 -45.59 -5.69 2.62
N ILE A 9 -45.86 -4.88 3.65
CA ILE A 9 -44.99 -3.75 4.00
C ILE A 9 -43.91 -4.16 5.02
N MET A 10 -44.05 -5.32 5.68
CA MET A 10 -43.07 -5.79 6.67
C MET A 10 -41.85 -6.51 6.04
N LEU A 11 -41.82 -6.66 4.71
CA LEU A 11 -40.77 -7.37 3.98
C LEU A 11 -39.97 -6.45 3.03
N VAL A 12 -39.91 -5.14 3.32
CA VAL A 12 -39.00 -4.19 2.64
C VAL A 12 -37.87 -3.73 3.58
N LEU A 13 -37.73 -4.40 4.73
CA LEU A 13 -36.53 -4.34 5.57
C LEU A 13 -35.50 -5.41 5.13
N PHE A 14 -35.55 -5.82 3.87
CA PHE A 14 -34.43 -6.52 3.25
C PHE A 14 -33.43 -5.47 2.75
N THR A 15 -32.21 -5.59 3.25
CA THR A 15 -31.00 -5.14 2.57
C THR A 15 -30.79 -3.63 2.46
N THR A 16 -30.75 -2.93 3.60
CA THR A 16 -29.70 -1.90 3.71
C THR A 16 -28.39 -2.67 3.78
N VAL A 17 -27.80 -2.79 2.60
CA VAL A 17 -26.47 -3.28 2.31
C VAL A 17 -25.54 -2.81 3.42
N ILE A 18 -25.21 -3.71 4.35
CA ILE A 18 -24.02 -3.55 5.16
C ILE A 18 -22.90 -3.81 4.16
N THR A 19 -22.53 -2.79 3.39
CA THR A 19 -21.17 -2.70 2.88
C THR A 19 -20.33 -2.62 4.14
N ALA A 20 -19.95 -3.80 4.65
CA ALA A 20 -18.79 -3.91 5.48
C ALA A 20 -17.69 -3.25 4.65
N CYS A 21 -17.28 -2.05 5.04
CA CYS A 21 -15.96 -1.57 4.69
C CYS A 21 -15.03 -2.67 5.21
N ALA A 22 -14.66 -3.59 4.33
CA ALA A 22 -13.51 -4.43 4.56
C ALA A 22 -12.33 -3.49 4.49
N SER A 23 -12.03 -2.82 5.60
CA SER A 23 -10.74 -2.18 5.82
C SER A 23 -9.72 -3.31 5.93
N ASN A 24 -9.28 -3.79 4.77
CA ASN A 24 -8.16 -4.69 4.64
C ASN A 24 -6.90 -3.86 4.84
N ASP A 25 -6.48 -3.76 6.09
CA ASP A 25 -5.26 -3.09 6.51
C ASP A 25 -4.06 -3.97 6.09
N GLN A 26 -3.69 -3.93 4.80
CA GLN A 26 -2.68 -4.83 4.23
C GLN A 26 -1.77 -4.15 3.19
N ILE A 27 -0.88 -3.27 3.65
CA ILE A 27 0.60 -3.40 3.70
C ILE A 27 1.13 -2.26 4.57
N LYS A 28 1.93 -2.57 5.61
CA LYS A 28 2.52 -1.52 6.47
C LYS A 28 3.99 -1.19 6.18
N SER A 29 4.69 -2.00 5.38
CA SER A 29 5.90 -1.60 4.64
C SER A 29 6.49 -2.78 3.87
N GLY A 30 7.27 -2.48 2.83
CA GLY A 30 8.07 -3.44 2.08
C GLY A 30 9.49 -2.93 1.85
N LYS A 31 10.40 -3.82 1.45
CA LYS A 31 11.78 -3.47 1.12
C LYS A 31 12.11 -3.83 -0.32
N VAL A 32 12.72 -2.91 -1.05
CA VAL A 32 13.24 -3.14 -2.40
C VAL A 32 14.41 -4.12 -2.31
N ILE A 33 14.24 -5.28 -2.95
CA ILE A 33 15.26 -6.34 -2.99
C ILE A 33 16.10 -6.21 -4.26
N SER A 34 15.50 -5.75 -5.35
CA SER A 34 16.19 -5.43 -6.60
C SER A 34 15.46 -4.30 -7.33
N ALA A 35 16.22 -3.48 -8.03
CA ALA A 35 15.70 -2.43 -8.89
C ALA A 35 16.55 -2.33 -10.16
N ASN A 36 15.90 -2.02 -11.28
CA ASN A 36 16.52 -1.61 -12.53
C ASN A 36 15.91 -0.27 -12.98
N GLU A 37 16.22 0.18 -14.19
CA GLU A 37 15.76 1.50 -14.68
C GLU A 37 14.23 1.62 -14.81
N THR A 38 13.51 0.51 -14.99
CA THR A 38 12.07 0.54 -15.30
C THR A 38 11.20 -0.20 -14.30
N ASN A 39 11.79 -1.07 -13.47
CA ASN A 39 11.08 -1.99 -12.59
C ASN A 39 11.84 -2.25 -11.29
N ALA A 40 11.10 -2.41 -10.19
CA ALA A 40 11.63 -2.89 -8.91
C ALA A 40 10.86 -4.11 -8.41
N SER A 41 11.58 -5.02 -7.76
CA SER A 41 11.01 -6.12 -6.99
C SER A 41 11.09 -5.79 -5.51
N VAL A 42 9.94 -5.83 -4.85
CA VAL A 42 9.81 -5.54 -3.43
C VAL A 42 9.31 -6.77 -2.68
N TYR A 43 9.98 -7.07 -1.57
CA TYR A 43 9.48 -8.03 -0.60
C TYR A 43 8.60 -7.32 0.43
N VAL A 44 7.44 -7.91 0.71
CA VAL A 44 6.49 -7.38 1.69
C VAL A 44 6.34 -8.32 2.88
N SER A 45 6.25 -7.75 4.08
CA SER A 45 6.27 -8.50 5.33
C SER A 45 4.94 -9.19 5.65
N ALA A 46 3.82 -8.66 5.16
CA ALA A 46 2.48 -9.20 5.37
C ALA A 46 1.95 -9.93 4.12
N ASP A 47 1.08 -10.92 4.33
CA ASP A 47 0.31 -11.54 3.25
C ASP A 47 -0.69 -10.52 2.73
N SER A 48 -0.27 -9.79 1.72
CA SER A 48 -0.98 -8.61 1.30
C SER A 48 -2.05 -8.91 0.26
N SER A 49 -3.22 -8.30 0.45
CA SER A 49 -4.27 -8.10 -0.55
C SER A 49 -3.94 -6.88 -1.42
N VAL A 50 -2.68 -6.76 -1.82
CA VAL A 50 -2.23 -5.69 -2.71
C VAL A 50 -3.00 -5.74 -4.01
N VAL A 51 -3.53 -4.57 -4.37
CA VAL A 51 -4.26 -4.37 -5.60
C VAL A 51 -3.30 -3.75 -6.61
N GLN A 52 -3.21 -4.36 -7.79
CA GLN A 52 -2.52 -3.77 -8.92
C GLN A 52 -3.09 -2.36 -9.20
N GLY A 53 -2.20 -1.39 -9.46
CA GLY A 53 -2.56 0.01 -9.68
C GLY A 53 -2.55 0.89 -8.43
N GLU A 54 -2.29 0.31 -7.26
CA GLU A 54 -2.18 1.07 -6.01
C GLU A 54 -0.89 1.91 -5.96
N VAL A 55 -0.99 3.13 -5.42
CA VAL A 55 0.12 4.09 -5.32
C VAL A 55 0.80 3.95 -3.96
N ILE A 56 2.11 3.72 -4.00
CA ILE A 56 2.98 3.58 -2.82
C ILE A 56 3.94 4.76 -2.73
N THR A 57 4.29 5.13 -1.50
CA THR A 57 5.36 6.09 -1.23
C THR A 57 6.67 5.32 -1.05
N VAL A 58 7.74 5.81 -1.65
CA VAL A 58 9.08 5.22 -1.55
C VAL A 58 9.94 6.12 -0.66
N ARG A 59 10.65 5.49 0.28
CA ARG A 59 11.48 6.17 1.26
C ARG A 59 12.90 5.62 1.26
N ARG A 60 13.86 6.53 1.38
CA ARG A 60 15.29 6.20 1.44
C ARG A 60 15.92 6.72 2.71
N LEU A 61 16.78 5.91 3.32
CA LEU A 61 17.62 6.35 4.42
C LEU A 61 18.69 7.30 3.86
N LEU A 62 18.59 8.58 4.21
CA LEU A 62 19.49 9.63 3.74
C LEU A 62 20.04 10.44 4.93
N PRO A 63 21.26 11.00 4.80
CA PRO A 63 21.79 11.89 5.82
C PRO A 63 20.89 13.12 5.96
N THR A 64 20.77 13.59 7.19
CA THR A 64 20.05 14.81 7.54
C THR A 64 21.01 16.00 7.51
N ASN A 65 20.50 17.19 7.18
CA ASN A 65 21.29 18.42 7.15
C ASN A 65 21.58 18.99 8.56
N THR A 66 21.34 18.24 9.62
CA THR A 66 21.68 18.61 11.00
C THR A 66 23.13 18.28 11.28
N VAL A 67 24.00 19.27 11.09
CA VAL A 67 25.40 19.25 11.52
C VAL A 67 25.55 20.05 12.82
N LEU A 68 25.57 19.32 13.93
CA LEU A 68 26.32 19.68 15.13
C LEU A 68 27.50 18.71 15.17
N GLU A 69 28.69 19.18 15.60
CA GLU A 69 29.94 18.40 15.60
C GLU A 69 29.74 16.90 15.92
N GLY A 70 30.01 16.02 14.94
CA GLY A 70 29.81 14.58 15.10
C GLY A 70 29.46 13.83 13.81
N GLU A 71 29.09 12.56 13.96
CA GLU A 71 28.66 11.69 12.87
C GLU A 71 27.34 12.16 12.25
N PRO A 72 27.13 12.02 10.92
CA PRO A 72 25.88 12.37 10.27
C PRO A 72 24.70 11.58 10.86
N LEU A 73 23.61 12.27 11.19
CA LEU A 73 22.35 11.63 11.52
C LEU A 73 21.62 11.23 10.24
N TYR A 74 20.98 10.06 10.24
CA TYR A 74 20.23 9.53 9.09
C TYR A 74 18.75 9.45 9.40
N SER A 75 17.90 9.68 8.40
CA SER A 75 16.46 9.47 8.50
C SER A 75 15.90 8.96 7.18
N TYR A 76 14.76 8.27 7.26
CA TYR A 76 13.98 7.92 6.07
C TYR A 76 13.31 9.17 5.52
N GLN A 77 13.61 9.50 4.27
CA GLN A 77 13.08 10.64 3.55
C GLN A 77 12.23 10.13 2.38
N ASP A 78 11.11 10.80 2.11
CA ASP A 78 10.28 10.54 0.93
C ASP A 78 11.07 10.93 -0.31
N ILE A 79 11.28 9.96 -1.21
CA ILE A 79 11.95 10.19 -2.49
C ILE A 79 10.96 10.28 -3.64
N GLY A 80 9.72 9.83 -3.46
CA GLY A 80 8.67 9.88 -4.48
C GLY A 80 7.64 8.77 -4.35
N LYS A 81 6.76 8.69 -5.34
CA LYS A 81 5.69 7.69 -5.41
C LYS A 81 5.92 6.74 -6.58
N ALA A 82 5.43 5.51 -6.42
CA ALA A 82 5.46 4.49 -7.46
C ALA A 82 4.13 3.73 -7.51
N VAL A 83 3.91 3.00 -8.60
CA VAL A 83 2.67 2.24 -8.81
C VAL A 83 2.96 0.75 -8.81
N ILE A 84 2.15 0.01 -8.07
CA ILE A 84 2.23 -1.45 -8.07
C ILE A 84 1.74 -1.97 -9.42
N GLU A 85 2.64 -2.59 -10.18
CA GLU A 85 2.31 -3.14 -11.49
C GLU A 85 1.67 -4.52 -11.35
N SER A 86 2.22 -5.38 -10.49
CA SER A 86 1.69 -6.73 -10.32
C SER A 86 2.14 -7.38 -9.01
N LYS A 87 1.35 -8.35 -8.55
CA LYS A 87 1.76 -9.26 -7.47
C LYS A 87 2.65 -10.35 -8.06
N GLY A 88 3.87 -10.46 -7.54
CA GLY A 88 4.78 -11.55 -7.82
C GLY A 88 4.44 -12.83 -7.06
N LYS A 89 5.34 -13.81 -7.09
CA LYS A 89 5.15 -15.06 -6.35
C LYS A 89 5.22 -14.80 -4.84
N ALA A 90 4.32 -15.40 -4.07
CA ALA A 90 4.28 -15.29 -2.61
C ALA A 90 4.17 -13.82 -2.12
N ARG A 91 5.24 -13.31 -1.49
CA ARG A 91 5.30 -11.99 -0.84
C ARG A 91 6.13 -10.98 -1.62
N TYR A 92 6.24 -11.18 -2.93
CA TYR A 92 6.94 -10.25 -3.82
C TYR A 92 5.94 -9.41 -4.60
N LEU A 93 6.28 -8.14 -4.81
CA LEU A 93 5.57 -7.21 -5.67
C LEU A 93 6.51 -6.72 -6.76
N ASN A 94 5.96 -6.50 -7.95
CA ASN A 94 6.64 -5.78 -9.02
C ASN A 94 6.04 -4.38 -9.10
N ILE A 95 6.92 -3.39 -9.15
CA ILE A 95 6.57 -1.97 -9.17
C ILE A 95 7.18 -1.39 -10.43
N LYS A 96 6.39 -0.62 -11.15
CA LYS A 96 6.87 0.12 -12.32
C LYS A 96 7.53 1.40 -11.85
N ILE A 97 8.73 1.64 -12.36
CA ILE A 97 9.51 2.84 -12.13
C ILE A 97 9.34 3.72 -13.36
N ASP A 98 8.78 4.91 -13.15
CA ASP A 98 8.67 5.90 -14.22
C ASP A 98 9.87 6.87 -14.17
N GLU A 99 9.92 7.77 -13.18
CA GLU A 99 10.95 8.81 -13.10
C GLU A 99 11.77 8.78 -11.80
N LEU A 100 11.49 7.80 -10.94
CA LEU A 100 12.05 7.74 -9.59
C LEU A 100 13.30 6.86 -9.55
N ASP A 101 14.43 7.38 -9.10
CA ASP A 101 15.63 6.57 -8.82
C ASP A 101 15.38 5.68 -7.59
N ILE A 102 14.80 4.49 -7.79
CA ILE A 102 14.63 3.47 -6.76
C ILE A 102 15.88 2.59 -6.69
N LYS A 103 16.38 2.37 -5.48
CA LYS A 103 17.56 1.54 -5.21
C LYS A 103 17.22 0.37 -4.31
N GLN A 104 18.02 -0.67 -4.41
CA GLN A 104 18.00 -1.76 -3.45
C GLN A 104 18.17 -1.20 -2.03
N GLY A 105 17.31 -1.63 -1.12
CA GLY A 105 17.32 -1.19 0.27
C GLY A 105 16.31 -0.09 0.60
N ASP A 106 15.75 0.59 -0.41
CA ASP A 106 14.65 1.53 -0.19
C ASP A 106 13.43 0.82 0.41
N ILE A 107 12.66 1.57 1.19
CA ILE A 107 11.43 1.10 1.82
C ILE A 107 10.25 1.64 1.03
N ILE A 108 9.21 0.83 0.88
CA ILE A 108 7.91 1.27 0.38
C ILE A 108 6.90 1.26 1.51
N GLU A 109 6.03 2.25 1.52
CA GLU A 109 4.91 2.37 2.46
C GLU A 109 3.64 2.66 1.64
N LEU A 110 2.53 2.02 2.01
CA LEU A 110 1.23 2.41 1.44
C LEU A 110 0.88 3.80 1.95
N THR A 111 0.39 4.63 1.04
CA THR A 111 -0.12 5.95 1.40
C THR A 111 -1.53 5.74 1.96
N GLU A 112 -1.79 6.14 3.20
CA GLU A 112 -3.15 6.16 3.78
C GLU A 112 -4.12 7.04 2.98
#